data_AF-A0A0N1NQ13-F1
#
_entry.id   AF-A0A0N1NQ13-F1
#
_cell.length_a   1.000
_cell.length_b   1.000
_cell.length_c   1.000
_cell.angle_alpha   90.00
_cell.angle_beta   90.00
_cell.angle_gamma   90.00
#
_symmetry.space_group_name_H-M   'P 1'
#
loop_
_entity.id
_entity.type
_entity.pdbx_description
1 polymer ?
#
loop_
_entity_poly.entity_id
_entity_poly.type
_entity_poly.pdbx_seq_one_letter_code
_entity_poly.pdbx_strand_id
1 'polypeptide(L)' 'MCTAKLGADHPYTITISCDLARVLTVAGRSEDAHPLAAQVLPTAVRVLGDANTHPTTARTRSYLAELRS' A
#
# COMPACT_ATOMS: atom_id res chain seq x y z
N MET A 1 21.60 -5.70 20.36
CA MET A 1 21.39 -5.51 18.91
C MET A 1 19.89 -5.54 18.64
N CYS A 2 19.25 -4.37 18.71
CA CYS A 2 17.79 -4.24 18.65
C CYS A 2 17.33 -4.15 17.19
N THR A 3 17.16 -5.29 16.52
CA THR A 3 16.42 -5.35 15.26
C THR A 3 14.94 -5.60 15.57
N ALA A 4 14.33 -4.64 16.29
CA ALA A 4 12.88 -4.62 16.44
C ALA A 4 12.28 -4.33 15.06
N LYS A 5 12.02 -5.42 14.33
CA LYS A 5 11.12 -5.56 13.19
C LYS A 5 10.18 -4.36 13.10
N LEU A 6 10.35 -3.52 12.07
CA LEU A 6 9.30 -2.62 11.63
C LEU A 6 8.13 -3.54 11.23
N GLY A 7 7.17 -3.75 12.12
CA GLY A 7 6.01 -4.60 11.86
C GLY A 7 5.24 -4.13 10.62
N ALA A 8 4.34 -4.98 10.11
CA ALA A 8 3.47 -4.63 8.97
C ALA A 8 2.64 -3.34 9.22
N ASP A 9 2.49 -2.95 10.48
CA ASP A 9 1.76 -1.78 10.94
C ASP A 9 2.63 -0.51 11.06
N HIS A 10 3.94 -0.59 10.83
CA HIS A 10 4.78 0.59 10.93
C HIS A 10 4.50 1.54 9.74
N PRO A 11 4.28 2.85 9.97
CA PRO A 11 3.95 3.82 8.92
C PRO A 11 4.90 3.77 7.70
N TYR A 12 6.19 3.56 7.96
CA TYR A 12 7.20 3.46 6.92
C TYR A 12 7.08 2.16 6.10
N THR A 13 6.80 1.03 6.75
CA THR A 13 6.56 -0.26 6.08
C THR A 13 5.33 -0.16 5.18
N ILE A 14 4.24 0.42 5.69
CA ILE A 14 3.01 0.67 4.94
C ILE A 14 3.30 1.55 3.71
N THR A 15 4.06 2.63 3.88
CA THR A 15 4.41 3.53 2.78
C THR A 15 5.21 2.79 1.69
N ILE A 16 6.20 1.99 2.08
CA ILE A 16 6.98 1.18 1.14
C ILE A 16 6.09 0.15 0.42
N SER A 17 5.19 -0.54 1.13
CA SER A 17 4.28 -1.52 0.54
C SER A 17 3.32 -0.87 -0.48
N CYS A 18 2.81 0.32 -0.18
CA CYS A 18 1.99 1.10 -1.11
C CYS A 18 2.77 1.54 -2.36
N ASP A 19 4.02 1.99 -2.19
CA ASP A 19 4.88 2.35 -3.32
C ASP A 19 5.31 1.12 -4.14
N LEU A 20 5.49 -0.04 -3.51
CA LEU A 20 5.76 -1.29 -4.22
C LEU A 20 4.56 -1.69 -5.08
N ALA A 21 3.33 -1.60 -4.56
CA ALA A 21 2.12 -1.85 -5.33
C ALA A 21 2.04 -0.95 -6.57
N ARG A 22 2.35 0.35 -6.42
CA ARG A 22 2.44 1.28 -7.55
C ARG A 22 3.48 0.87 -8.59
N VAL A 23 4.69 0.53 -8.15
CA VAL A 23 5.77 0.15 -9.07
C VAL A 23 5.37 -1.10 -9.85
N LEU A 24 4.72 -2.07 -9.20
CA LEU A 24 4.20 -3.27 -9.87
C LEU A 24 3.11 -2.94 -10.89
N THR A 25 2.17 -2.05 -10.57
CA THR A 25 1.15 -1.57 -11.55
C THR A 25 1.81 -0.92 -12.77
N VAL A 26 2.78 -0.02 -12.57
CA VAL A 26 3.49 0.66 -13.67
C VAL A 26 4.33 -0.32 -14.49
N ALA A 27 4.86 -1.37 -13.86
CA ALA A 27 5.59 -2.44 -14.54
C ALA A 27 4.67 -3.43 -15.28
N GLY A 28 3.35 -3.25 -15.25
CA GLY A 28 2.37 -4.15 -15.86
C GLY A 28 2.17 -5.47 -15.12
N ARG A 29 2.73 -5.62 -13.91
CA ARG A 29 2.60 -6.81 -13.05
C ARG A 29 1.37 -6.71 -12.17
N SER A 30 0.22 -6.62 -12.81
CA SER A 30 -1.08 -6.43 -12.16
C SER A 30 -1.42 -7.59 -11.22
N GLU A 31 -1.00 -8.82 -11.55
CA GLU A 31 -1.20 -10.01 -10.71
C GLU A 31 -0.53 -9.93 -9.33
N ASP A 32 0.61 -9.24 -9.24
CA ASP A 32 1.33 -9.05 -7.96
C ASP A 32 0.89 -7.76 -7.25
N ALA A 33 0.57 -6.72 -8.02
CA ALA A 33 0.14 -5.44 -7.50
C ALA A 33 -1.20 -5.52 -6.77
N HIS A 34 -2.16 -6.28 -7.31
CA HIS A 34 -3.52 -6.38 -6.76
C HIS A 34 -3.56 -6.98 -5.34
N PRO A 35 -3.00 -8.17 -5.07
CA PRO A 35 -3.02 -8.74 -3.72
C PRO A 35 -2.23 -7.88 -2.72
N LEU A 36 -1.14 -7.25 -3.16
CA LEU A 36 -0.33 -6.37 -2.31
C LEU A 36 -1.11 -5.09 -1.92
N ALA A 37 -1.73 -4.43 -2.89
CA ALA A 37 -2.58 -3.26 -2.66
C ALA A 37 -3.77 -3.60 -1.77
N ALA A 38 -4.40 -4.76 -1.98
CA ALA A 38 -5.55 -5.22 -1.20
C ALA A 38 -5.17 -5.53 0.26
N GLN A 39 -3.97 -6.05 0.50
CA GLN A 39 -3.47 -6.35 1.84
C GLN A 39 -3.06 -5.09 2.60
N VAL A 40 -2.41 -4.12 1.94
CA VAL A 40 -1.88 -2.93 2.61
C VAL A 40 -2.94 -1.85 2.85
N LEU A 41 -3.98 -1.76 2.02
CA LEU A 41 -4.99 -0.69 2.10
C LEU A 41 -5.71 -0.62 3.46
N PRO A 42 -6.19 -1.73 4.08
CA PRO A 42 -6.81 -1.68 5.40
C PRO A 42 -5.86 -1.16 6.49
N THR A 43 -4.60 -1.57 6.44
CA THR A 43 -3.57 -1.13 7.40
C THR A 43 -3.21 0.33 7.18
N ALA A 44 -3.11 0.78 5.93
CA ALA A 44 -2.90 2.18 5.59
C ALA A 44 -4.03 3.07 6.11
N VAL A 45 -5.29 2.67 5.92
CA VAL A 45 -6.46 3.40 6.45
C VAL A 45 -6.41 3.52 7.98
N ARG A 46 -6.05 2.43 8.69
CA ARG A 46 -6.01 2.41 10.15
C ARG A 46 -4.85 3.22 10.74
N VAL A 47 -3.67 3.17 10.14
CA VAL A 47 -2.43 3.74 10.71
C VAL A 47 -2.12 5.13 10.17
N LEU A 48 -2.25 5.33 8.85
CA LEU A 48 -1.97 6.60 8.19
C LEU A 48 -3.19 7.52 8.12
N GLY A 49 -4.39 6.94 8.22
CA GLY A 49 -5.66 7.63 8.02
C GLY A 49 -6.28 7.31 6.66
N ASP A 50 -7.52 7.75 6.50
CA ASP A 50 -8.32 7.48 5.32
C ASP A 50 -7.76 8.10 4.02
N ALA A 51 -8.38 7.76 2.89
CA ALA A 51 -8.00 8.27 1.58
C ALA A 51 -8.24 9.79 1.40
N ASN A 52 -8.96 10.46 2.31
CA ASN A 52 -9.18 11.90 2.24
C ASN A 52 -8.12 12.67 3.04
N THR A 53 -7.55 12.03 4.05
CA THR A 53 -6.59 12.62 4.99
C THR A 53 -5.15 12.32 4.57
N HIS A 54 -4.89 11.13 4.01
CA HIS A 54 -3.53 10.71 3.70
C HIS A 54 -3.32 10.35 2.21
N PRO A 55 -2.35 11.00 1.52
CA PRO A 55 -2.13 10.81 0.08
C PRO A 55 -1.69 9.39 -0.27
N THR A 56 -0.94 8.71 0.62
CA THR A 56 -0.54 7.31 0.39
C THR A 56 -1.76 6.37 0.36
N THR A 57 -2.72 6.54 1.27
CA THR A 57 -3.96 5.75 1.29
C THR A 57 -4.81 6.03 0.05
N ALA A 58 -4.89 7.30 -0.37
CA ALA A 58 -5.59 7.69 -1.60
C ALA A 58 -5.01 7.01 -2.84
N ARG A 59 -3.69 7.04 -2.99
CA ARG A 59 -2.95 6.43 -4.10
C ARG A 59 -3.16 4.93 -4.16
N THR A 60 -3.01 4.22 -3.04
CA THR A 60 -3.22 2.76 -2.98
C THR A 60 -4.62 2.35 -3.42
N ARG A 61 -5.64 3.13 -3.02
CA ARG A 61 -7.02 2.91 -3.46
C ARG A 61 -7.18 3.11 -4.97
N SER A 62 -6.57 4.15 -5.55
CA SER A 62 -6.60 4.38 -7.00
C SER A 62 -5.96 3.22 -7.77
N TYR A 63 -4.79 2.73 -7.35
CA TYR A 63 -4.16 1.59 -8.02
C TYR A 63 -5.02 0.34 -7.94
N LEU A 64 -5.65 0.09 -6.78
CA LEU A 64 -6.54 -1.06 -6.64
C LEU A 64 -7.80 -0.93 -7.51
N ALA A 65 -8.26 0.28 -7.80
CA ALA A 65 -9.36 0.52 -8.74
C ALA A 65 -8.93 0.30 -10.19
N GLU A 66 -7.73 0.78 -10.58
CA GLU A 66 -7.14 0.57 -11.91
C GLU A 66 -6.89 -0.91 -12.21
N LEU A 67 -6.45 -1.68 -11.22
CA LEU A 67 -6.19 -3.12 -11.37
C LEU A 67 -7.47 -3.97 -11.49
N ARG A 68 -8.65 -3.38 -11.27
CA ARG A 68 -9.96 -4.05 -11.37
C ARG A 68 -10.72 -3.68 -12.66
N SER A 69 -10.17 -2.84 -13.52
CA SER A 69 -10.71 -2.48 -14.85
C SER A 69 -10.10 -3.32 -15.95
#